data_AF-A0A0E0HCG7-F1
#
_entry.id   AF-A0A0E0HCG7-F1
#
_cell.length_a   1.000
_cell.length_b   1.000
_cell.length_c   1.000
_cell.angle_alpha   90.00
_cell.angle_beta   90.00
_cell.angle_gamma   90.00
#
_symmetry.space_group_name_H-M   'P 1'
#
loop_
_entity.id
_entity.type
_entity.pdbx_description
1 polymer ?
#
loop_
_entity_poly.entity_id
_entity_poly.type
_entity_poly.pdbx_seq_one_letter_code
_entity_poly.pdbx_strand_id
1 'polypeptide(L)'
;MGREVQDPQALAHLEGLNFYLSLYEQDPEWVAFIQQELNHNTPLEDIPGRLRLFLMEERTSNVRMDLIQEFLALYARNGAVLPVEPYLLEGALRSYLDSIRATDDFSILQAAYQDLRDHEEGSFFFRDVVSHNRDFLEAQSAKRTWIEVERNSLYSKIERAQARLERTEFQHTLLIFQLEDRKRGGE
;
A
#
# COMPACT_ATOMS: atom_id res chain seq x y z
N MET A 1 10.93 -21.53 38.86
CA MET A 1 10.12 -20.29 38.87
C MET A 1 10.30 -19.62 37.52
N GLY A 2 9.42 -19.93 36.57
CA GLY A 2 9.49 -19.36 35.23
C GLY A 2 8.95 -17.94 35.25
N ARG A 3 9.75 -16.96 34.81
CA ARG A 3 9.23 -15.66 34.42
C ARG A 3 8.70 -15.81 33.00
N GLU A 4 7.40 -16.05 32.87
CA GLU A 4 6.69 -15.58 31.69
C GLU A 4 6.82 -14.06 31.72
N VAL A 5 7.67 -13.52 30.85
CA VAL A 5 7.62 -12.09 30.53
C VAL A 5 6.30 -11.93 29.77
N GLN A 6 5.22 -11.64 30.51
CA GLN A 6 3.95 -11.28 29.92
C GLN A 6 4.20 -10.04 29.07
N ASP A 7 4.06 -10.19 27.75
CA ASP A 7 4.21 -9.11 26.79
C ASP A 7 3.36 -7.91 27.27
N PRO A 8 3.97 -6.75 27.57
CA PRO A 8 3.24 -5.58 28.07
C PRO A 8 2.14 -5.14 27.10
N GLN A 9 2.26 -5.46 25.81
CA GLN A 9 1.23 -5.21 24.81
C GLN A 9 0.07 -6.21 24.91
N ALA A 10 0.34 -7.49 25.22
CA ALA A 10 -0.68 -8.48 25.51
C ALA A 10 -1.43 -8.17 26.82
N LEU A 11 -0.74 -7.64 27.83
CA LEU A 11 -1.36 -7.19 29.09
C LEU A 11 -2.24 -5.96 28.89
N ALA A 12 -1.74 -4.93 28.20
CA ALA A 12 -2.55 -3.76 27.86
C ALA A 12 -3.80 -4.15 27.05
N HIS A 13 -3.69 -5.18 26.19
CA HIS A 13 -4.82 -5.71 25.44
C HIS A 13 -5.84 -6.45 26.33
N LEU A 14 -5.38 -7.28 27.26
CA LEU A 14 -6.26 -7.95 28.23
C LEU A 14 -6.94 -6.94 29.15
N GLU A 15 -6.25 -5.89 29.57
CA GLU A 15 -6.81 -4.78 30.35
C GLU A 15 -7.85 -4.00 29.56
N GLY A 16 -7.59 -3.69 28.28
CA GLY A 16 -8.56 -3.03 27.40
C GLY A 16 -9.81 -3.87 27.15
N LEU A 17 -9.65 -5.16 26.86
CA LEU A 17 -10.79 -6.10 26.71
C LEU A 17 -11.61 -6.20 28.00
N ASN A 18 -10.93 -6.33 29.14
CA ASN A 18 -11.60 -6.36 30.45
C ASN A 18 -12.32 -5.05 30.75
N PHE A 19 -11.77 -3.91 30.34
CA PHE A 19 -12.44 -2.63 30.44
C PHE A 19 -13.74 -2.60 29.63
N TYR A 20 -13.72 -2.95 28.34
CA TYR A 20 -14.93 -2.97 27.50
C TYR A 20 -15.98 -3.98 27.99
N LEU A 21 -15.54 -5.13 28.51
CA LEU A 21 -16.43 -6.13 29.13
C LEU A 21 -17.03 -5.63 30.45
N SER A 22 -16.27 -4.88 31.25
CA SER A 22 -16.76 -4.30 32.51
C SER A 22 -17.84 -3.24 32.29
N LEU A 23 -17.77 -2.50 31.17
CA LEU A 23 -18.81 -1.54 30.78
C LEU A 23 -20.13 -2.25 30.41
N TYR A 24 -20.05 -3.41 29.76
CA TYR A 24 -21.22 -4.23 29.46
C TYR A 24 -22.00 -4.64 30.72
N GLU A 25 -21.27 -4.98 31.78
CA GLU A 25 -21.91 -5.44 33.03
C GLU A 25 -22.61 -4.31 33.80
N GLN A 26 -22.32 -3.04 33.48
CA GLN A 26 -22.67 -1.90 34.34
C GLN A 26 -23.51 -0.83 33.66
N ASP A 27 -23.52 -0.77 32.31
CA ASP A 27 -24.13 0.35 31.57
C ASP A 27 -25.15 -0.11 30.50
N PRO A 28 -26.46 0.20 30.68
CA PRO A 28 -27.50 -0.08 29.69
C PRO A 28 -27.34 0.66 28.35
N GLU A 29 -26.74 1.86 28.34
CA GLU A 29 -26.49 2.62 27.10
C GLU A 29 -25.39 1.96 26.29
N TRP A 30 -24.38 1.42 26.97
CA TRP A 30 -23.33 0.63 26.34
C TRP A 30 -23.86 -0.66 25.73
N VAL A 31 -24.79 -1.36 26.40
CA VAL A 31 -25.46 -2.54 25.84
C VAL A 31 -26.20 -2.20 24.54
N ALA A 32 -26.94 -1.08 24.51
CA ALA A 32 -27.66 -0.65 23.32
C ALA A 32 -26.71 -0.32 22.14
N PHE A 33 -25.59 0.36 22.43
CA PHE A 33 -24.55 0.63 21.44
C PHE A 33 -23.94 -0.67 20.88
N ILE A 34 -23.56 -1.61 21.74
CA ILE A 34 -22.97 -2.89 21.31
C ILE A 34 -23.98 -3.73 20.51
N GLN A 35 -25.26 -3.71 20.88
CA GLN A 35 -26.31 -4.35 20.07
C GLN A 35 -26.42 -3.71 18.68
N GLN A 36 -26.28 -2.39 18.58
CA GLN A 36 -26.27 -1.71 17.28
C GLN A 36 -25.07 -2.14 16.42
N GLU A 37 -23.87 -2.22 17.00
CA GLU A 37 -22.63 -2.60 16.29
C GLU A 37 -22.58 -4.10 15.91
N LEU A 38 -22.98 -5.00 16.82
CA LEU A 38 -22.86 -6.44 16.59
C LEU A 38 -24.04 -7.03 15.81
N ASN A 39 -25.25 -6.47 15.96
CA ASN A 39 -26.55 -6.78 15.33
C ASN A 39 -27.65 -6.61 16.37
N HIS A 40 -28.70 -5.84 16.05
CA HIS A 40 -29.80 -5.49 16.94
C HIS A 40 -30.56 -6.72 17.51
N ASN A 41 -30.41 -7.91 16.92
CA ASN A 41 -31.06 -9.14 17.36
C ASN A 41 -30.16 -10.06 18.22
N THR A 42 -28.98 -9.60 18.64
CA THR A 42 -28.08 -10.40 19.50
C THR A 42 -28.68 -10.58 20.90
N PRO A 43 -28.89 -11.83 21.39
CA PRO A 43 -29.29 -12.07 22.77
C PRO A 43 -28.28 -11.48 23.76
N LEU A 44 -28.75 -10.96 24.90
CA LEU A 44 -27.89 -10.32 25.89
C LEU A 44 -26.78 -11.27 26.37
N GLU A 45 -27.10 -12.54 26.60
CA GLU A 45 -26.12 -13.56 27.03
C GLU A 45 -24.98 -13.80 26.03
N ASP A 46 -25.20 -13.54 24.73
CA ASP A 46 -24.21 -13.75 23.68
C ASP A 46 -23.34 -12.51 23.43
N ILE A 47 -23.75 -11.34 23.95
CA ILE A 47 -23.04 -10.06 23.73
C ILE A 47 -21.57 -10.13 24.15
N PRO A 48 -21.19 -10.65 25.35
CA PRO A 48 -19.78 -10.73 25.75
C PRO A 48 -18.93 -11.54 24.77
N GLY A 49 -19.45 -12.67 24.29
CA GLY A 49 -18.76 -13.53 23.34
C GLY A 49 -18.59 -12.85 21.97
N ARG A 50 -19.65 -12.22 21.47
CA ARG A 50 -19.61 -11.51 20.18
C ARG A 50 -18.77 -10.24 20.23
N LEU A 51 -18.79 -9.50 21.33
CA LEU A 51 -17.94 -8.32 21.55
C LEU A 51 -16.46 -8.73 21.55
N ARG A 52 -16.12 -9.84 22.21
CA ARG A 52 -14.76 -10.37 22.19
C ARG A 52 -14.30 -10.71 20.78
N LEU A 53 -15.14 -11.36 19.99
CA LEU A 53 -14.83 -11.68 18.59
C LEU A 53 -14.66 -10.41 17.75
N PHE A 54 -15.58 -9.45 17.85
CA PHE A 54 -15.49 -8.17 17.16
C PHE A 54 -14.21 -7.41 17.49
N LEU A 55 -13.85 -7.30 18.77
CA LEU A 55 -12.61 -6.63 19.19
C LEU A 55 -11.36 -7.37 18.71
N MET A 56 -11.40 -8.72 18.64
CA MET A 56 -10.31 -9.52 18.06
C MET A 56 -10.18 -9.29 16.55
N GLU A 57 -11.30 -9.23 15.82
CA GLU A 57 -11.34 -8.94 14.38
C GLU A 57 -10.85 -7.52 14.08
N GLU A 58 -11.29 -6.54 14.87
CA GLU A 58 -10.84 -5.15 14.77
C GLU A 58 -9.33 -5.05 14.99
N ARG A 59 -8.81 -5.69 16.04
CA ARG A 59 -7.37 -5.71 16.32
C ARG A 59 -6.57 -6.36 15.20
N THR A 60 -7.05 -7.49 14.68
CA THR A 60 -6.42 -8.21 13.58
C THR A 60 -6.40 -7.33 12.32
N SER A 61 -7.50 -6.62 12.05
CA SER A 61 -7.60 -5.68 10.94
C SER A 61 -6.63 -4.50 11.09
N ASN A 62 -6.50 -3.94 12.29
CA ASN A 62 -5.57 -2.85 12.57
C ASN A 62 -4.11 -3.28 12.36
N VAL A 63 -3.68 -4.41 12.93
CA VAL A 63 -2.31 -4.92 12.72
C VAL A 63 -2.06 -5.26 11.25
N ARG A 64 -3.06 -5.80 10.55
CA ARG A 64 -2.96 -6.05 9.09
C ARG A 64 -2.73 -4.74 8.32
N MET A 65 -3.44 -3.68 8.66
CA MET A 65 -3.26 -2.36 8.03
C MET A 65 -1.88 -1.78 8.33
N ASP A 66 -1.43 -1.85 9.58
CA ASP A 66 -0.11 -1.37 9.99
C ASP A 66 1.01 -2.15 9.27
N LEU A 67 0.86 -3.48 9.17
CA LEU A 67 1.77 -4.35 8.43
C LEU A 67 1.87 -3.96 6.94
N ILE A 68 0.73 -3.72 6.30
CA ILE A 68 0.68 -3.29 4.89
C ILE A 68 1.41 -1.95 4.74
N GLN A 69 1.09 -0.96 5.57
CA GLN A 69 1.70 0.37 5.49
C GLN A 69 3.21 0.31 5.70
N GLU A 70 3.68 -0.43 6.71
CA GLU A 70 5.10 -0.58 7.01
C GLU A 70 5.84 -1.28 5.85
N PHE A 71 5.27 -2.38 5.34
CA PHE A 71 5.84 -3.10 4.20
C PHE A 71 5.99 -2.20 2.97
N LEU A 72 4.96 -1.43 2.63
CA LEU A 72 4.98 -0.50 1.49
C LEU A 72 6.03 0.61 1.70
N ALA A 73 6.10 1.18 2.90
CA ALA A 73 7.06 2.22 3.24
C ALA A 73 8.51 1.71 3.15
N LEU A 74 8.78 0.51 3.66
CA LEU A 74 10.09 -0.14 3.58
C LEU A 74 10.47 -0.44 2.13
N TYR A 75 9.56 -1.02 1.35
CA TYR A 75 9.82 -1.31 -0.06
C TYR A 75 10.15 -0.04 -0.86
N ALA A 76 9.42 1.05 -0.62
CA ALA A 76 9.66 2.32 -1.31
C ALA A 76 11.00 2.98 -0.96
N ARG A 77 11.53 2.74 0.25
CA ARG A 77 12.84 3.25 0.69
C ARG A 77 13.99 2.37 0.21
N ASN A 78 13.73 1.08 -0.03
CA ASN A 78 14.75 0.12 -0.41
C ASN A 78 15.16 0.28 -1.89
N GLY A 79 16.26 0.98 -2.12
CA GLY A 79 16.79 1.25 -3.46
C GLY A 79 17.33 0.01 -4.20
N ALA A 80 17.41 -1.16 -3.54
CA ALA A 80 17.86 -2.40 -4.16
C ALA A 80 16.74 -3.13 -4.93
N VAL A 81 15.48 -2.74 -4.73
CA VAL A 81 14.33 -3.39 -5.37
C VAL A 81 13.74 -2.51 -6.47
N LEU A 82 13.25 -3.14 -7.54
CA LEU A 82 12.68 -2.41 -8.66
C LEU A 82 11.41 -1.64 -8.25
N PRO A 83 11.20 -0.41 -8.77
CA PRO A 83 10.03 0.39 -8.44
C PRO A 83 8.75 -0.31 -8.94
N VAL A 84 7.83 -0.54 -8.01
CA VAL A 84 6.53 -1.20 -8.23
C VAL A 84 5.44 -0.34 -7.60
N GLU A 85 4.26 -0.31 -8.20
CA GLU A 85 3.12 0.45 -7.67
C GLU A 85 2.64 -0.11 -6.32
N PRO A 86 2.23 0.74 -5.34
CA PRO A 86 1.84 0.29 -4.01
C PRO A 86 0.74 -0.78 -3.99
N TYR A 87 -0.25 -0.69 -4.87
CA TYR A 87 -1.35 -1.68 -4.94
C TYR A 87 -0.88 -3.06 -5.43
N LEU A 88 0.18 -3.14 -6.23
CA LEU A 88 0.77 -4.40 -6.67
C LEU A 88 1.60 -5.05 -5.55
N LEU A 89 2.29 -4.21 -4.76
CA LEU A 89 3.02 -4.64 -3.57
C LEU A 89 2.08 -5.15 -2.48
N GLU A 90 0.96 -4.47 -2.27
CA GLU A 90 -0.10 -4.95 -1.38
C GLU A 90 -0.66 -6.29 -1.87
N GLY A 91 -0.88 -6.45 -3.17
CA GLY A 91 -1.29 -7.72 -3.77
C GLY A 91 -0.28 -8.86 -3.52
N ALA A 92 1.01 -8.58 -3.67
CA ALA A 92 2.09 -9.53 -3.40
C ALA A 92 2.14 -9.92 -1.90
N LEU A 93 2.03 -8.94 -1.00
CA LEU A 93 1.97 -9.15 0.44
C LEU A 93 0.76 -10.03 0.81
N ARG A 94 -0.42 -9.72 0.30
CA ARG A 94 -1.64 -10.52 0.52
C ARG A 94 -1.46 -11.95 0.01
N SER A 95 -0.89 -12.13 -1.19
CA SER A 95 -0.59 -13.45 -1.75
C SER A 95 0.32 -14.27 -0.84
N TYR A 96 1.36 -13.65 -0.27
CA TYR A 96 2.24 -14.32 0.67
C TYR A 96 1.52 -14.68 1.97
N LEU A 97 0.79 -13.75 2.58
CA LEU A 97 0.03 -13.98 3.81
C LEU A 97 -1.00 -15.10 3.66
N ASP A 98 -1.70 -15.16 2.52
CA ASP A 98 -2.63 -16.24 2.19
C ASP A 98 -1.89 -17.59 2.09
N SER A 99 -0.69 -17.61 1.51
CA SER A 99 0.12 -18.83 1.35
C SER A 99 0.52 -19.47 2.69
N ILE A 100 0.75 -18.64 3.72
CA ILE A 100 1.09 -19.08 5.08
C ILE A 100 -0.15 -19.14 6.01
N ARG A 101 -1.35 -18.92 5.46
CA ARG A 101 -2.62 -18.84 6.22
C ARG A 101 -2.60 -17.81 7.35
N ALA A 102 -1.82 -16.75 7.18
CA ALA A 102 -1.67 -15.70 8.18
C ALA A 102 -2.75 -14.63 8.12
N THR A 103 -3.57 -14.62 7.06
CA THR A 103 -4.55 -13.56 6.82
C THR A 103 -5.45 -13.33 8.04
N ASP A 104 -5.89 -14.40 8.71
CA ASP A 104 -6.75 -14.33 9.89
C ASP A 104 -6.05 -14.74 11.20
N ASP A 105 -4.74 -14.97 11.17
CA ASP A 105 -3.96 -15.34 12.36
C ASP A 105 -3.25 -14.12 12.94
N PHE A 106 -3.82 -13.60 14.04
CA PHE A 106 -3.27 -12.46 14.76
C PHE A 106 -1.83 -12.66 15.20
N SER A 107 -1.44 -13.87 15.63
CA SER A 107 -0.10 -14.12 16.16
C SER A 107 0.95 -14.05 15.06
N ILE A 108 0.62 -14.58 13.87
CA ILE A 108 1.52 -14.52 12.72
C ILE A 108 1.62 -13.09 12.19
N LEU A 109 0.51 -12.36 12.09
CA LEU A 109 0.52 -10.95 11.68
C LEU A 109 1.32 -10.07 12.64
N GLN A 110 1.15 -10.26 13.95
CA GLN A 110 1.89 -9.51 14.96
C GLN A 110 3.39 -9.81 14.87
N ALA A 111 3.78 -11.08 14.70
CA ALA A 111 5.19 -11.47 14.55
C ALA A 111 5.81 -10.89 13.27
N ALA A 112 5.08 -10.91 12.15
CA ALA A 112 5.52 -10.31 10.89
C ALA A 112 5.69 -8.79 11.02
N TYR A 113 4.75 -8.11 11.68
CA TYR A 113 4.81 -6.68 11.91
C TYR A 113 5.99 -6.29 12.80
N GLN A 114 6.23 -7.05 13.87
CA GLN A 114 7.39 -6.86 14.75
C GLN A 114 8.70 -7.08 13.99
N ASP A 115 8.81 -8.13 13.18
CA ASP A 115 10.02 -8.40 12.40
C ASP A 115 10.33 -7.27 11.40
N LEU A 116 9.32 -6.74 10.70
CA LEU A 116 9.51 -5.57 9.83
C LEU A 116 10.00 -4.34 10.59
N ARG A 117 9.40 -4.06 11.74
CA ARG A 117 9.72 -2.88 12.54
C ARG A 117 11.10 -2.95 13.19
N ASP A 118 11.50 -4.13 13.65
CA ASP A 118 12.75 -4.32 14.39
C ASP A 118 13.96 -4.46 13.46
N HIS A 119 13.76 -4.99 12.25
CA HIS A 119 14.87 -5.36 11.36
C HIS A 119 14.88 -4.65 10.01
N GLU A 120 13.83 -3.93 9.61
CA GLU A 120 13.73 -3.20 8.33
C GLU A 120 14.19 -4.04 7.12
N GLU A 121 15.29 -3.68 6.43
CA GLU A 121 15.86 -4.43 5.30
C GLU A 121 16.47 -5.79 5.68
N GLY A 122 16.72 -5.99 6.98
CA GLY A 122 17.14 -7.25 7.59
C GLY A 122 15.99 -8.21 7.87
N SER A 123 14.74 -7.77 7.75
CA SER A 123 13.55 -8.58 8.04
C SER A 123 13.52 -9.85 7.18
N PHE A 124 13.34 -10.99 7.84
CA PHE A 124 13.10 -12.26 7.17
C PHE A 124 11.75 -12.24 6.46
N PHE A 125 10.74 -11.68 7.12
CA PHE A 125 9.41 -11.53 6.54
C PHE A 125 9.45 -10.74 5.22
N PHE A 126 10.13 -9.59 5.19
CA PHE A 126 10.27 -8.79 3.97
C PHE A 126 10.90 -9.61 2.83
N ARG A 127 11.99 -10.31 3.11
CA ARG A 127 12.70 -11.14 2.12
C ARG A 127 11.84 -12.27 1.60
N ASP A 128 11.08 -12.93 2.48
CA ASP A 128 10.21 -14.03 2.10
C ASP A 128 9.05 -13.55 1.22
N VAL A 129 8.44 -12.39 1.54
CA VAL A 129 7.40 -11.78 0.69
C VAL A 129 7.95 -11.47 -0.70
N VAL A 130 9.11 -10.82 -0.78
CA VAL A 130 9.74 -10.46 -2.07
C VAL A 130 10.16 -11.71 -2.84
N SER A 131 10.74 -12.71 -2.17
CA SER A 131 11.18 -13.95 -2.79
C SER A 131 9.99 -14.77 -3.31
N HIS A 132 8.91 -14.87 -2.54
CA HIS A 132 7.69 -15.59 -2.92
C HIS A 132 7.05 -14.97 -4.17
N ASN A 133 7.07 -13.64 -4.29
CA ASN A 133 6.43 -12.90 -5.37
C ASN A 133 7.41 -12.44 -6.46
N ARG A 134 8.63 -12.98 -6.48
CA ARG A 134 9.73 -12.45 -7.30
C ARG A 134 9.35 -12.32 -8.77
N ASP A 135 8.89 -13.40 -9.39
CA ASP A 135 8.57 -13.42 -10.82
C ASP A 135 7.44 -12.42 -11.15
N PHE A 136 6.46 -12.30 -10.26
CA PHE A 136 5.37 -11.34 -10.40
C PHE A 136 5.87 -9.90 -10.33
N LEU A 137 6.68 -9.57 -9.32
CA LEU A 137 7.24 -8.22 -9.12
C LEU A 137 8.21 -7.83 -10.25
N GLU A 138 9.05 -8.76 -10.70
CA GLU A 138 9.95 -8.58 -11.84
C GLU A 138 9.17 -8.35 -13.14
N ALA A 139 8.11 -9.11 -13.39
CA ALA A 139 7.28 -8.92 -14.59
C ALA A 139 6.58 -7.55 -14.60
N GLN A 140 6.05 -7.09 -13.46
CA GLN A 140 5.37 -5.80 -13.37
C GLN A 140 6.34 -4.62 -13.50
N SER A 141 7.50 -4.71 -12.86
CA SER A 141 8.53 -3.69 -12.97
C SER A 141 9.07 -3.59 -14.40
N ALA A 142 9.38 -4.72 -15.06
CA ALA A 142 9.82 -4.75 -16.44
C ALA A 142 8.79 -4.11 -17.41
N LYS A 143 7.50 -4.42 -17.21
CA LYS A 143 6.41 -3.83 -17.99
C LYS A 143 6.37 -2.30 -17.83
N ARG A 144 6.56 -1.78 -16.61
CA ARG A 144 6.58 -0.34 -16.33
C ARG A 144 7.77 0.36 -16.99
N THR A 145 8.96 -0.21 -16.86
CA THR A 145 10.17 0.31 -17.52
C THR A 145 9.98 0.39 -19.03
N TRP A 146 9.38 -0.64 -19.64
CA TRP A 146 9.14 -0.65 -21.09
C TRP A 146 8.17 0.45 -21.54
N ILE A 147 7.06 0.66 -20.81
CA ILE A 147 6.10 1.73 -21.07
C ILE A 147 6.76 3.11 -20.97
N GLU A 148 7.61 3.35 -19.96
CA GLU A 148 8.32 4.62 -19.81
C GLU A 148 9.31 4.86 -20.95
N VAL A 149 10.06 3.83 -21.37
CA VAL A 149 10.99 3.91 -22.50
C VAL A 149 10.24 4.25 -23.79
N GLU A 150 9.12 3.59 -24.06
CA GLU A 150 8.31 3.86 -25.25
C GLU A 150 7.74 5.29 -25.24
N ARG A 151 7.21 5.72 -24.08
CA ARG A 151 6.71 7.08 -23.89
C ARG A 151 7.79 8.13 -24.15
N ASN A 152 8.99 7.95 -23.60
CA ASN A 152 10.11 8.87 -23.79
C ASN A 152 10.57 8.90 -25.27
N SER A 153 10.55 7.75 -25.95
CA SER A 153 10.83 7.66 -27.38
C SER A 153 9.80 8.44 -28.22
N LEU A 154 8.52 8.35 -27.88
CA LEU A 154 7.45 9.10 -28.53
C LEU A 154 7.59 10.61 -28.31
N TYR A 155 7.83 11.06 -27.08
CA TYR A 155 8.06 12.48 -26.80
C TYR A 155 9.26 13.03 -27.57
N SER A 156 10.38 12.30 -27.58
CA SER A 156 11.56 12.69 -28.37
C SER A 156 11.27 12.80 -29.87
N LYS A 157 10.39 11.95 -30.42
CA LYS A 157 9.97 12.03 -31.83
C LYS A 157 9.11 13.26 -32.09
N ILE A 158 8.18 13.58 -31.18
CA ILE A 158 7.31 14.76 -31.27
C ILE A 158 8.13 16.04 -31.21
N GLU A 159 9.04 16.16 -30.23
CA GLU A 159 9.93 17.32 -30.10
C GLU A 159 10.76 17.54 -31.37
N ARG A 160 11.32 16.47 -31.94
CA ARG A 160 12.05 16.54 -33.21
C ARG A 160 11.18 16.97 -34.38
N ALA A 161 9.92 16.54 -34.42
CA ALA A 161 8.98 16.93 -35.47
C ALA A 161 8.57 18.40 -35.33
N GLN A 162 8.31 18.88 -34.11
CA GLN A 162 8.01 20.27 -33.81
C GLN A 162 9.18 21.18 -34.20
N ALA A 163 10.40 20.87 -33.79
CA ALA A 163 11.58 21.66 -34.17
C ALA A 163 11.79 21.71 -35.70
N ARG A 164 11.47 20.63 -36.42
CA ARG A 164 11.51 20.61 -37.89
C ARG A 164 10.42 21.50 -38.51
N LEU A 165 9.21 21.45 -37.96
CA LEU A 165 8.09 22.28 -38.41
C LEU A 165 8.41 23.75 -38.21
N GLU A 166 8.80 24.16 -37.00
CA GLU A 166 9.18 25.53 -36.66
C GLU A 166 10.28 26.06 -37.58
N ARG A 167 11.31 25.24 -37.86
CA ARG A 167 12.38 25.62 -38.80
C ARG A 167 11.86 25.81 -40.22
N THR A 168 10.94 24.97 -40.67
CA THR A 168 10.36 25.06 -42.02
C THR A 168 9.45 26.28 -42.14
N GLU A 169 8.63 26.56 -41.12
CA GLU A 169 7.77 27.75 -41.05
C GLU A 169 8.60 29.04 -41.03
N PHE A 170 9.70 29.07 -40.28
CA PHE A 170 10.63 30.19 -40.29
C PHE A 170 11.24 30.41 -41.68
N GLN A 171 11.72 29.35 -42.35
CA GLN A 171 12.27 29.43 -43.71
C GLN A 171 11.23 29.90 -44.73
N HIS A 172 10.00 29.38 -44.63
CA HIS A 172 8.91 29.77 -45.52
C HIS A 172 8.55 31.26 -45.33
N THR A 173 8.49 31.73 -44.09
CA THR A 173 8.27 33.15 -43.77
C THR A 173 9.37 34.01 -44.36
N LEU A 174 10.63 33.59 -44.25
CA LEU A 174 11.77 34.32 -44.81
C LEU A 174 11.69 34.44 -46.34
N LEU A 175 11.27 33.37 -47.02
CA LEU A 175 11.06 33.37 -48.47
C LEU A 175 9.92 34.31 -48.89
N ILE A 176 8.82 34.36 -48.12
CA ILE A 176 7.72 35.31 -48.35
C ILE A 176 8.23 36.75 -48.26
N PHE A 177 8.96 37.10 -47.20
CA PHE A 177 9.54 38.44 -47.05
C PHE A 177 10.46 38.80 -48.23
N GLN A 178 11.36 37.90 -48.64
CA GLN A 178 12.25 38.14 -49.79
C GLN A 178 11.49 38.33 -51.11
N LEU A 179 10.40 37.59 -51.32
CA LEU A 179 9.54 37.75 -52.49
C LEU A 179 8.80 39.08 -52.47
N GLU A 180 8.31 39.52 -51.31
CA GLU A 180 7.68 40.83 -51.15
C GLU A 180 8.65 41.98 -51.38
N ASP A 181 9.87 41.91 -50.83
CA ASP A 181 10.89 42.94 -51.04
C ASP A 181 11.29 43.05 -52.51
N ARG A 182 11.40 41.92 -53.23
CA ARG A 182 11.60 41.93 -54.69
C ARG A 182 10.45 42.58 -55.46
N LYS A 183 9.21 42.39 -55.01
CA LYS A 183 8.04 43.06 -55.62
C LYS A 183 8.04 44.56 -55.36
N ARG A 184 8.57 45.02 -54.21
CA ARG A 184 8.66 46.45 -53.85
C ARG A 184 9.84 47.17 -54.52
N GLY A 185 10.93 46.46 -54.84
CA GLY A 185 12.10 47.00 -55.55
C GLY A 185 12.07 46.84 -57.08
N GLY A 186 10.93 46.41 -57.64
CA GLY A 186 10.70 46.16 -59.06
C GLY A 186 9.77 47.17 -59.74
N GLU A 187 9.66 48.38 -59.20
CA GLU A 187 9.19 49.60 -59.88
C GLU A 187 10.39 50.49 -60.21
#